data_AF-A0A0R2AM33-F1
#
_entry.id   AF-A0A0R2AM33-F1
#
_cell.length_a   1.000
_cell.length_b   1.000
_cell.length_c   1.000
_cell.angle_alpha   90.00
_cell.angle_beta   90.00
_cell.angle_gamma   90.00
#
_symmetry.space_group_name_H-M   'P 1'
#
loop_
_entity.id
_entity.type
_entity.pdbx_description
1 polymer ?
#
loop_
_entity_poly.entity_id
_entity_poly.type
_entity_poly.pdbx_seq_one_letter_code
_entity_poly.pdbx_strand_id
1 'polypeptide(L)'
;MQQLDLGLPTSFNAMHHFTEVKALFFKNYLILATSFPVSCWWLKGLWQKRRLFILITPCYYLLSLGVVVLTLMVTNFNKFFVTFHRLLFANDDWLFDPKLDPIINALPASYFLAAFSLFILLVFISLVGIIGIARYQLKHP
;
A
#
# COMPACT_ATOMS: atom_id res chain seq x y z
N MET A 1 16.20 -0.09 -20.76
CA MET A 1 15.64 0.33 -19.46
C MET A 1 16.39 1.58 -19.04
N GLN A 2 15.73 2.72 -18.96
CA GLN A 2 16.38 3.98 -18.61
C GLN A 2 16.81 3.91 -17.14
N GLN A 3 18.11 3.84 -16.90
CA GLN A 3 18.70 3.99 -15.56
C GLN A 3 18.35 5.39 -15.08
N LEU A 4 17.69 5.50 -13.94
CA LEU A 4 17.49 6.77 -13.26
C LEU A 4 18.84 7.18 -12.69
N ASP A 5 19.65 7.88 -13.49
CA ASP A 5 21.01 8.27 -13.12
C ASP A 5 20.96 9.52 -12.23
N LEU A 6 20.66 9.31 -10.95
CA LEU A 6 20.64 10.33 -9.91
C LEU A 6 22.04 10.89 -9.60
N GLY A 7 23.11 10.33 -10.20
CA GLY A 7 24.50 10.69 -9.90
C GLY A 7 24.93 10.37 -8.46
N LEU A 8 24.11 9.62 -7.71
CA LEU A 8 24.38 9.25 -6.32
C LEU A 8 25.16 7.93 -6.28
N PRO A 9 26.20 7.82 -5.42
CA PRO A 9 26.83 6.53 -5.16
C PRO A 9 25.78 5.56 -4.63
N THR A 10 25.85 4.30 -5.08
CA THR A 10 24.93 3.25 -4.67
C THR A 10 25.73 1.96 -4.49
N SER A 11 25.65 1.37 -3.31
CA SER A 11 26.27 0.09 -2.98
C SER A 11 25.57 -1.06 -3.72
N PHE A 12 26.22 -2.22 -3.77
CA PHE A 12 25.60 -3.42 -4.32
C PHE A 12 24.31 -3.80 -3.57
N ASN A 13 24.32 -3.71 -2.24
CA ASN A 13 23.16 -4.04 -1.40
C ASN A 13 21.98 -3.11 -1.69
N ALA A 14 22.21 -1.79 -1.75
CA ALA A 14 21.17 -0.84 -2.08
C ALA A 14 20.59 -1.09 -3.48
N MET A 15 21.44 -1.33 -4.47
CA MET A 15 21.01 -1.65 -5.83
C MET A 15 20.18 -2.94 -5.89
N HIS A 16 20.60 -3.97 -5.15
CA HIS A 16 19.88 -5.24 -5.06
C HIS A 16 18.50 -5.03 -4.43
N HIS A 17 18.43 -4.35 -3.28
CA HIS A 17 17.17 -4.04 -2.62
C HIS A 17 16.20 -3.26 -3.51
N PHE A 18 16.66 -2.19 -4.19
CA PHE A 18 15.81 -1.43 -5.11
C PHE A 18 15.34 -2.26 -6.30
N THR A 19 16.13 -3.23 -6.76
CA THR A 19 15.74 -4.15 -7.82
C THR A 19 14.62 -5.09 -7.34
N GLU A 20 14.71 -5.62 -6.12
CA GLU A 20 13.66 -6.43 -5.49
C GLU A 20 12.37 -5.62 -5.32
N VAL A 21 12.46 -4.41 -4.77
CA VAL A 21 11.33 -3.48 -4.63
C VAL A 21 10.67 -3.21 -5.98
N LYS A 22 11.46 -2.89 -7.01
CA LYS A 22 10.96 -2.67 -8.38
C LYS A 22 10.22 -3.89 -8.93
N ALA A 23 10.72 -5.10 -8.68
CA ALA A 23 10.05 -6.33 -9.08
C ALA A 23 8.69 -6.49 -8.36
N LEU A 24 8.59 -6.16 -7.07
CA LEU A 24 7.33 -6.13 -6.34
C LEU A 24 6.34 -5.12 -6.93
N PHE A 25 6.79 -3.93 -7.33
CA PHE A 25 5.94 -2.95 -8.01
C PHE A 25 5.39 -3.47 -9.34
N PHE A 26 6.22 -4.11 -10.18
CA PHE A 26 5.75 -4.70 -11.43
C PHE A 26 4.73 -5.82 -11.21
N LYS A 27 4.96 -6.68 -10.20
CA LYS A 27 3.98 -7.71 -9.81
C LYS A 27 2.66 -7.06 -9.38
N ASN A 28 2.71 -6.00 -8.57
CA ASN A 28 1.53 -5.25 -8.15
C ASN A 28 0.78 -4.63 -9.34
N TYR A 29 1.48 -4.03 -10.30
CA TYR A 29 0.87 -3.48 -11.52
C TYR A 29 0.20 -4.56 -12.37
N LEU A 30 0.80 -5.75 -12.47
CA LEU A 30 0.21 -6.87 -13.18
C LEU A 30 -1.08 -7.37 -12.49
N ILE A 31 -1.08 -7.49 -11.17
CA ILE A 31 -2.27 -7.84 -10.38
C ILE A 31 -3.35 -6.78 -10.57
N LEU A 32 -3.00 -5.50 -10.51
CA LEU A 32 -3.95 -4.41 -10.73
C LEU A 32 -4.54 -4.47 -12.14
N ALA A 33 -3.71 -4.60 -13.17
CA ALA A 33 -4.14 -4.63 -14.57
C ALA A 33 -5.11 -5.78 -14.87
N THR A 34 -4.95 -6.92 -14.19
CA THR A 34 -5.81 -8.09 -14.38
C THR A 34 -7.06 -8.06 -13.50
N SER A 35 -6.93 -7.64 -12.24
CA SER A 35 -8.03 -7.60 -11.27
C SER A 35 -8.99 -6.42 -11.47
N PHE A 36 -8.51 -5.29 -11.97
CA PHE A 36 -9.29 -4.08 -12.17
C PHE A 36 -10.49 -4.26 -13.13
N PRO A 37 -10.35 -4.76 -14.37
CA PRO A 37 -11.48 -4.93 -15.28
C PRO A 37 -12.53 -5.90 -14.73
N VAL A 38 -12.09 -6.99 -14.08
CA VAL A 38 -12.98 -7.96 -13.44
C VAL A 38 -13.77 -7.30 -12.30
N SER A 39 -13.09 -6.52 -11.47
CA SER A 39 -13.71 -5.77 -10.37
C SER A 39 -14.72 -4.75 -10.89
N CYS A 40 -14.38 -3.98 -11.92
CA CYS A 40 -15.29 -3.02 -12.56
C CYS A 40 -16.54 -3.69 -13.13
N TRP A 41 -16.38 -4.81 -13.83
CA TRP A 41 -17.51 -5.57 -14.38
C TRP A 41 -18.44 -6.09 -13.27
N TRP A 42 -17.87 -6.68 -12.22
CA TRP A 42 -18.64 -7.19 -11.09
C TRP A 42 -19.35 -6.07 -10.31
N LEU A 43 -18.66 -4.97 -10.03
CA LEU A 43 -19.23 -3.78 -9.36
C LEU A 43 -20.36 -3.14 -10.18
N LYS A 44 -20.23 -3.08 -11.50
CA LYS A 44 -21.32 -2.63 -12.39
C LYS A 44 -22.56 -3.51 -12.23
N GLY A 45 -22.38 -4.83 -12.15
CA GLY A 45 -23.47 -5.77 -11.90
C GLY A 45 -24.14 -5.57 -10.53
N LEU A 46 -23.35 -5.35 -9.47
CA LEU A 46 -23.89 -5.03 -8.14
C LEU A 46 -24.66 -3.72 -8.12
N TRP A 47 -24.14 -2.69 -8.81
CA TRP A 47 -24.80 -1.40 -8.93
C TRP A 47 -26.18 -1.53 -9.59
N GLN A 48 -26.24 -2.17 -10.77
CA GLN A 48 -27.48 -2.36 -11.54
C GLN A 48 -28.52 -3.18 -10.78
N LYS A 49 -28.09 -4.20 -10.04
CA LYS A 49 -28.97 -5.07 -9.23
C LYS A 49 -29.31 -4.49 -7.86
N ARG A 50 -28.80 -3.29 -7.54
CA ARG A 50 -28.92 -2.64 -6.22
C ARG A 50 -28.44 -3.49 -5.04
N ARG A 51 -27.32 -4.20 -5.23
CA ARG A 51 -26.73 -5.13 -4.25
C ARG A 51 -25.41 -4.65 -3.65
N LEU A 52 -25.14 -3.34 -3.64
CA LEU A 52 -23.89 -2.80 -3.08
C LEU A 52 -23.74 -3.06 -1.57
N PHE A 53 -24.84 -3.35 -0.86
CA PHE A 53 -24.81 -3.69 0.56
C PHE A 53 -23.90 -4.89 0.89
N ILE A 54 -23.66 -5.79 -0.08
CA ILE A 54 -22.74 -6.92 0.06
C ILE A 54 -21.31 -6.42 0.36
N LEU A 55 -20.94 -5.21 -0.06
CA LEU A 55 -19.63 -4.61 0.20
C LEU A 55 -19.48 -4.03 1.61
N ILE A 56 -20.56 -3.86 2.38
CA ILE A 56 -20.51 -3.22 3.70
C ILE A 56 -19.68 -4.06 4.68
N THR A 57 -19.96 -5.36 4.77
CA THR A 57 -19.27 -6.29 5.66
C THR A 57 -17.75 -6.36 5.39
N PRO A 58 -17.27 -6.60 4.14
CA PRO A 58 -15.84 -6.58 3.87
C PRO A 58 -15.21 -5.20 4.11
N CYS A 59 -15.91 -4.10 3.85
CA CYS A 59 -15.38 -2.77 4.19
C CYS A 59 -15.16 -2.60 5.70
N TYR A 60 -16.04 -3.13 6.56
CA TYR A 60 -15.82 -3.11 8.01
C TYR A 60 -14.60 -3.93 8.42
N TYR A 61 -14.42 -5.15 7.88
CA TYR A 61 -13.22 -5.94 8.16
C TYR A 61 -11.93 -5.21 7.75
N LEU A 62 -11.93 -4.56 6.57
CA LEU A 62 -10.78 -3.79 6.10
C LEU A 62 -10.52 -2.54 6.96
N LEU A 63 -11.57 -1.84 7.41
CA LEU A 63 -11.43 -0.72 8.34
C LEU A 63 -10.82 -1.18 9.67
N SER A 64 -11.34 -2.27 10.25
CA SER A 64 -10.81 -2.84 11.50
C SER A 64 -9.34 -3.24 11.36
N LEU A 65 -8.97 -3.94 10.29
CA LEU A 65 -7.58 -4.29 10.01
C LEU A 65 -6.71 -3.04 9.87
N GLY A 66 -7.18 -2.05 9.12
CA GLY A 66 -6.43 -0.81 8.92
C GLY A 66 -6.21 -0.02 10.22
N VAL A 67 -7.17 -0.04 11.17
CA VAL A 67 -6.99 0.57 12.49
C VAL A 67 -5.89 -0.15 13.28
N VAL A 68 -5.84 -1.48 13.24
CA VAL A 68 -4.78 -2.26 13.89
C VAL A 68 -3.42 -1.92 13.29
N VAL A 69 -3.31 -1.94 11.95
CA VAL A 69 -2.06 -1.61 11.25
C VAL A 69 -1.61 -0.18 11.55
N LEU A 70 -2.51 0.79 11.49
CA LEU A 70 -2.22 2.19 11.81
C LEU A 70 -1.71 2.33 13.24
N THR A 71 -2.35 1.67 14.20
CA THR A 71 -1.97 1.71 15.61
C THR A 71 -0.55 1.15 15.82
N LEU A 72 -0.23 -0.01 15.24
CA LEU A 72 1.11 -0.59 15.31
C LEU A 72 2.16 0.34 14.69
N MET A 73 1.83 0.96 13.57
CA MET A 73 2.72 1.85 12.83
C MET A 73 3.01 3.16 13.59
N VAL A 74 2.00 3.82 14.17
CA VAL A 74 2.18 5.11 14.86
C VAL A 74 2.81 4.96 16.25
N THR A 75 2.60 3.82 16.92
CA THR A 75 3.16 3.57 18.26
C THR A 75 4.62 3.14 18.22
N ASN A 76 5.02 2.35 17.22
CA ASN A 76 6.40 1.92 17.05
C ASN A 76 6.75 1.72 15.56
N PHE A 77 6.99 2.83 14.87
CA PHE A 77 7.30 2.80 13.44
C PHE A 77 8.52 1.96 13.11
N ASN A 78 9.59 2.02 13.93
CA ASN A 78 10.82 1.25 13.68
C ASN A 78 10.55 -0.26 13.69
N LYS A 79 9.84 -0.77 14.72
CA LYS A 79 9.50 -2.19 14.79
C LYS A 79 8.57 -2.59 13.65
N PHE A 80 7.58 -1.76 13.32
CA PHE A 80 6.70 -1.98 12.17
C PHE A 80 7.49 -2.08 10.86
N PHE A 81 8.36 -1.10 10.59
CA PHE A 81 9.17 -1.01 9.37
C PHE A 81 10.10 -2.22 9.23
N VAL A 82 10.82 -2.62 10.29
CA VAL A 82 11.69 -3.80 10.27
C VAL A 82 10.88 -5.08 10.05
N THR A 83 9.73 -5.22 10.71
CA THR A 83 8.87 -6.40 10.53
C THR A 83 8.33 -6.49 9.11
N PHE A 84 7.89 -5.36 8.55
CA PHE A 84 7.45 -5.25 7.15
C PHE A 84 8.54 -5.69 6.17
N HIS A 85 9.79 -5.25 6.36
CA HIS A 85 10.91 -5.65 5.50
C HIS A 85 11.21 -7.14 5.61
N ARG A 86 11.23 -7.71 6.82
CA ARG A 86 11.45 -9.15 7.02
C ARG A 86 10.33 -10.03 6.44
N LEU A 87 9.13 -9.50 6.27
CA LEU A 87 8.02 -10.22 5.61
C LEU A 87 8.17 -10.21 4.08
N LEU A 88 8.79 -9.18 3.51
CA LEU A 88 8.93 -9.02 2.06
C LEU A 88 10.27 -9.50 1.50
N PHE A 89 11.33 -9.41 2.30
CA PHE A 89 12.70 -9.69 1.90
C PHE A 89 13.31 -10.72 2.84
N ALA A 90 14.04 -11.68 2.25
CA ALA A 90 14.74 -12.74 2.99
C ALA A 90 16.19 -12.36 3.35
N ASN A 91 16.60 -11.13 3.06
CA ASN A 91 17.94 -10.58 3.26
C ASN A 91 17.87 -9.25 4.07
N ASP A 92 19.04 -8.72 4.43
CA ASP A 92 19.19 -7.45 5.16
C ASP A 92 19.68 -6.30 4.24
N ASP A 93 19.54 -6.42 2.91
CA ASP A 93 20.07 -5.45 1.94
C ASP A 93 19.37 -4.08 2.01
N TRP A 94 18.23 -4.01 2.70
CA TRP A 94 17.49 -2.78 3.00
C TRP A 94 18.12 -1.91 4.10
N LEU A 95 19.19 -2.39 4.77
CA LEU A 95 19.96 -1.62 5.75
C LEU A 95 21.06 -0.82 5.07
N PHE A 96 20.77 0.44 4.76
CA PHE A 96 21.69 1.33 4.06
C PHE A 96 22.64 2.08 5.00
N ASP A 97 23.89 2.26 4.58
CA ASP A 97 24.85 3.18 5.21
C ASP A 97 24.72 4.56 4.55
N PRO A 98 24.37 5.64 5.27
CA PRO A 98 24.25 6.99 4.70
C PRO A 98 25.50 7.51 3.96
N LYS A 99 26.70 6.95 4.23
CA LYS A 99 27.95 7.29 3.53
C LYS A 99 28.08 6.61 2.17
N LEU A 100 27.59 5.37 2.05
CA LEU A 100 27.66 4.58 0.82
C LEU A 100 26.42 4.77 -0.05
N ASP A 101 25.27 4.95 0.61
CA ASP A 101 23.92 4.96 0.06
C ASP A 101 23.17 6.23 0.51
N PRO A 102 23.59 7.43 0.04
CA PRO A 102 23.04 8.71 0.48
C PRO A 102 21.54 8.88 0.19
N ILE A 103 20.96 8.02 -0.66
CA ILE A 103 19.53 7.96 -0.95
C ILE A 103 18.67 7.79 0.31
N ILE A 104 19.19 7.15 1.37
CA ILE A 104 18.47 7.03 2.65
C ILE A 104 18.15 8.38 3.28
N ASN A 105 18.95 9.42 3.00
CA ASN A 105 18.70 10.77 3.51
C ASN A 105 17.52 11.44 2.80
N ALA A 106 17.19 11.04 1.57
CA ALA A 106 16.01 11.51 0.84
C ALA A 106 14.74 10.74 1.23
N LEU A 107 14.88 9.53 1.76
CA LEU A 107 13.79 8.65 2.17
C LEU A 107 13.91 8.28 3.67
N PRO A 108 13.89 9.26 4.59
CA PRO A 108 13.99 8.98 6.02
C PRO A 108 12.73 8.28 6.54
N ALA A 109 12.81 7.71 7.74
CA ALA A 109 11.68 7.06 8.40
C ALA A 109 10.41 7.94 8.48
N SER A 110 10.58 9.26 8.67
CA SER A 110 9.47 10.22 8.70
C SER A 110 8.73 10.33 7.36
N TYR A 111 9.44 10.22 6.23
CA TYR A 111 8.85 10.19 4.90
C TYR A 111 7.96 8.96 4.75
N PHE A 112 8.46 7.77 5.10
CA PHE A 112 7.68 6.53 5.01
C PHE A 112 6.48 6.52 5.96
N LEU A 113 6.64 7.00 7.20
CA LEU A 113 5.53 7.13 8.14
C LEU A 113 4.42 8.02 7.56
N ALA A 114 4.77 9.17 6.98
CA ALA A 114 3.81 10.07 6.35
C ALA A 114 3.14 9.42 5.14
N ALA A 115 3.92 8.76 4.26
CA ALA A 115 3.41 8.08 3.07
C ALA A 115 2.43 6.95 3.41
N PHE A 116 2.77 6.08 4.37
CA PHE A 116 1.88 5.02 4.84
C PHE A 116 0.63 5.57 5.53
N SER A 117 0.77 6.63 6.34
CA SER A 117 -0.38 7.28 7.00
C SER A 117 -1.35 7.88 5.99
N LEU A 118 -0.83 8.57 4.97
CA LEU A 118 -1.64 9.10 3.88
C LEU A 118 -2.35 7.98 3.10
N PHE A 119 -1.63 6.90 2.79
CA PHE A 119 -2.22 5.74 2.12
C PHE A 119 -3.40 5.16 2.93
N ILE A 120 -3.21 4.90 4.23
CA ILE A 120 -4.26 4.37 5.10
C ILE A 120 -5.46 5.34 5.17
N LEU A 121 -5.21 6.65 5.27
CA LEU A 121 -6.26 7.67 5.29
C LEU A 121 -7.11 7.64 4.02
N LEU A 122 -6.47 7.58 2.84
CA LEU A 122 -7.17 7.50 1.55
C LEU A 122 -8.00 6.22 1.45
N VAL A 123 -7.46 5.09 1.92
CA VAL A 123 -8.20 3.83 2.01
C VAL A 123 -9.42 3.99 2.93
N PHE A 124 -9.29 4.60 4.11
CA PHE A 124 -10.40 4.81 5.04
C PHE A 124 -11.52 5.65 4.42
N ILE A 125 -11.15 6.77 3.79
CA ILE A 125 -12.11 7.64 3.11
C ILE A 125 -12.86 6.86 2.03
N SER A 126 -12.15 6.07 1.22
CA SER A 126 -12.78 5.27 0.17
C SER A 126 -13.74 4.20 0.72
N LEU A 127 -13.36 3.48 1.78
CA LEU A 127 -14.20 2.44 2.40
C LEU A 127 -15.45 3.05 3.05
N VAL A 128 -15.30 4.17 3.76
CA VAL A 128 -16.45 4.89 4.34
C VAL A 128 -17.37 5.42 3.24
N GLY A 129 -16.81 5.93 2.14
CA GLY A 129 -17.57 6.34 0.96
C GLY A 129 -18.39 5.19 0.36
N ILE A 130 -17.78 4.01 0.19
CA ILE A 130 -18.46 2.80 -0.31
C ILE A 130 -19.61 2.40 0.62
N ILE A 131 -19.39 2.38 1.95
CA ILE A 131 -20.45 2.08 2.93
C ILE A 131 -21.59 3.10 2.82
N GLY A 132 -21.27 4.39 2.70
CA GLY A 132 -22.25 5.47 2.54
C GLY A 132 -23.13 5.28 1.31
N ILE A 133 -22.50 5.02 0.15
CA ILE A 133 -23.20 4.77 -1.12
C ILE A 133 -24.07 3.51 -1.02
N ALA A 134 -23.54 2.42 -0.47
CA ALA A 134 -24.28 1.17 -0.31
C ALA A 134 -25.51 1.35 0.60
N ARG A 135 -25.39 2.10 1.70
CA ARG A 135 -26.51 2.42 2.60
C ARG A 135 -27.53 3.35 1.93
N TYR A 136 -27.09 4.31 1.13
CA TYR A 136 -27.99 5.19 0.38
C TYR A 136 -28.86 4.40 -0.59
N GLN A 137 -28.27 3.45 -1.32
CA GLN A 137 -28.96 2.57 -2.27
C GLN A 137 -30.01 1.67 -1.59
N LEU A 138 -29.75 1.21 -0.36
CA LEU A 138 -30.72 0.42 0.43
C LEU A 138 -31.93 1.24 0.88
N LYS A 139 -31.75 2.52 1.19
CA LYS A 139 -32.82 3.39 1.69
C LYS A 139 -33.77 3.89 0.60
N HIS A 140 -33.31 3.93 -0.65
CA HIS A 140 -34.08 4.46 -1.79
C HIS A 140 -34.17 3.39 -2.89
N PRO A 141 -35.02 2.36 -2.76
CA PRO A 141 -35.08 1.21 -3.68
C PRO A 141 -35.42 1.54 -5.14
#